data_AF-A0A674P524-F1
#
_entry.id   AF-A0A674P524-F1
#
_cell.length_a   1.000
_cell.length_b   1.000
_cell.length_c   1.000
_cell.angle_alpha   90.00
_cell.angle_beta   90.00
_cell.angle_gamma   90.00
#
_symmetry.space_group_name_H-M   'P 1'
#
loop_
_entity.id
_entity.type
_entity.pdbx_description
1 polymer ?
#
loop_
_entity_poly.entity_id
_entity_poly.type
_entity_poly.pdbx_seq_one_letter_code
_entity_poly.pdbx_strand_id
1 'polypeptide(L)'
;MAQGHKFQDLEETGEALVAFINSSQPEKLKQVKKEHQALSERHIETKKIVTQILKGTFLDSVTSISLVQYMIIQFVYVSFFTRRICYSFRFLQGELENLRNAEHEIQTLQSEVDEDTTEVIPSAVYVAQLFYLITKIKWEYDTQPNILKGVHYGEDLATPINIDSSLQDESEISDELWDFISTKW
;
A
#
# COMPACT_ATOMS: atom_id res chain seq x y z
N MET A 1 -86.81 51.83 -83.88
CA MET A 1 -85.97 50.61 -83.82
C MET A 1 -84.76 50.93 -82.95
N ALA A 2 -84.85 50.80 -81.62
CA ALA A 2 -83.84 51.34 -80.69
C ALA A 2 -83.63 50.46 -79.43
N GLN A 3 -83.71 49.13 -79.57
CA GLN A 3 -83.52 48.20 -78.45
C GLN A 3 -82.48 47.10 -78.70
N GLY A 4 -81.93 46.96 -79.92
CA GLY A 4 -80.95 45.89 -80.24
C GLY A 4 -79.51 46.18 -79.84
N HIS A 5 -79.03 47.43 -79.98
CA HIS A 5 -77.61 47.77 -79.80
C HIS A 5 -77.13 47.72 -78.33
N LYS A 6 -78.05 47.87 -77.37
CA LYS A 6 -77.72 47.92 -75.93
C LYS A 6 -77.43 46.55 -75.32
N PHE A 7 -77.87 45.48 -75.99
CA PHE A 7 -77.60 44.11 -75.59
C PHE A 7 -76.34 43.55 -76.26
N GLN A 8 -75.94 44.07 -77.42
CA GLN A 8 -74.74 43.65 -78.16
C GLN A 8 -73.44 44.05 -77.46
N ASP A 9 -73.30 45.31 -77.03
CA ASP A 9 -72.11 45.78 -76.30
C ASP A 9 -71.95 45.04 -74.96
N LEU A 10 -73.07 44.67 -74.36
CA LEU A 10 -73.11 43.92 -73.10
C LEU A 10 -72.70 42.45 -73.31
N GLU A 11 -73.07 41.87 -74.45
CA GLU A 11 -72.67 40.52 -74.87
C GLU A 11 -71.17 40.48 -75.20
N GLU A 12 -70.66 41.44 -75.96
CA GLU A 12 -69.24 41.53 -76.33
C GLU A 12 -68.34 41.84 -75.11
N THR A 13 -68.80 42.70 -74.20
CA THR A 13 -68.15 42.93 -72.91
C THR A 13 -68.19 41.65 -72.04
N GLY A 14 -69.30 40.90 -72.09
CA GLY A 14 -69.44 39.62 -71.42
C GLY A 14 -68.45 38.57 -71.96
N GLU A 15 -68.31 38.46 -73.28
CA GLU A 15 -67.37 37.56 -73.95
C GLU A 15 -65.91 37.90 -73.62
N ALA A 16 -65.55 39.19 -73.65
CA ALA A 16 -64.21 39.64 -73.27
C ALA A 16 -63.88 39.30 -71.81
N LEU A 17 -64.86 39.39 -70.90
CA LEU A 17 -64.69 39.03 -69.50
C LEU A 17 -64.49 37.51 -69.34
N VAL A 18 -65.26 36.70 -70.06
CA VAL A 18 -65.12 35.23 -70.05
C VAL A 18 -63.76 34.81 -70.62
N ALA A 19 -63.32 35.43 -71.72
CA ALA A 19 -61.99 35.20 -72.29
C ALA A 19 -60.86 35.56 -71.31
N PHE A 20 -61.00 36.67 -70.58
CA PHE A 20 -60.05 37.08 -69.53
C PHE A 20 -60.02 36.12 -68.33
N ILE A 21 -61.18 35.64 -67.89
CA ILE A 21 -61.28 34.65 -66.80
C ILE A 21 -60.63 33.33 -67.22
N ASN A 22 -60.87 32.90 -68.45
CA ASN A 22 -60.30 31.67 -69.00
C ASN A 22 -58.78 31.80 -69.23
N SER A 23 -58.29 32.96 -69.67
CA SER A 23 -56.84 33.20 -69.86
C SER A 23 -56.07 33.37 -68.55
N SER A 24 -56.73 33.84 -67.49
CA SER A 24 -56.15 34.06 -66.15
C SER A 24 -55.85 32.77 -65.36
N GLN A 25 -56.20 31.58 -65.89
CA GLN A 25 -55.92 30.25 -65.32
C GLN A 25 -56.09 30.17 -63.78
N PRO A 26 -57.24 30.63 -63.23
CA PRO A 26 -57.44 30.77 -61.78
C PRO A 26 -57.28 29.47 -61.00
N GLU A 27 -57.52 28.33 -61.63
CA GLU A 27 -57.32 27.01 -61.02
C GLU A 27 -55.84 26.68 -60.78
N LYS A 28 -54.92 27.11 -61.65
CA LYS A 28 -53.47 26.95 -61.42
C LYS A 28 -53.00 27.81 -60.25
N LEU A 29 -53.52 29.03 -60.11
CA LEU A 29 -53.23 29.89 -58.96
C LEU A 29 -53.74 29.29 -57.65
N LYS A 30 -54.95 28.70 -57.64
CA LYS A 30 -55.47 27.96 -56.49
C LYS A 30 -54.60 26.75 -56.15
N GLN A 31 -54.12 26.02 -57.15
CA GLN A 31 -53.23 24.88 -56.97
C GLN A 31 -51.87 25.30 -56.39
N VAL A 32 -51.22 26.31 -56.96
CA VAL A 32 -49.94 26.85 -56.45
C VAL A 32 -50.09 27.36 -55.02
N LYS A 33 -51.22 28.00 -54.68
CA LYS A 33 -51.50 28.42 -53.31
C LYS A 33 -51.61 27.24 -52.34
N LYS A 34 -52.29 26.15 -52.73
CA LYS A 34 -52.38 24.92 -51.93
C LYS A 34 -51.02 24.24 -51.76
N GLU A 35 -50.23 24.16 -52.83
CA GLU A 35 -48.88 23.58 -52.81
C GLU A 35 -47.93 24.40 -51.92
N HIS A 36 -47.96 25.73 -52.02
CA HIS A 36 -47.17 26.60 -51.16
C HIS A 36 -47.59 26.49 -49.69
N GLN A 37 -48.89 26.36 -49.41
CA GLN A 37 -49.38 26.14 -48.06
C GLN A 37 -48.89 24.80 -47.50
N ALA A 38 -49.01 23.71 -48.27
CA ALA A 38 -48.49 22.40 -47.89
C ALA A 38 -46.97 22.40 -47.70
N LEU A 39 -46.23 23.16 -48.52
CA LEU A 39 -44.78 23.34 -48.37
C LEU A 39 -44.45 24.09 -47.08
N SER A 40 -45.20 25.15 -46.75
CA SER A 40 -45.02 25.92 -45.52
C SER A 40 -45.28 25.09 -44.28
N GLU A 41 -46.37 24.31 -44.28
CA GLU A 41 -46.69 23.36 -43.21
C GLU A 41 -45.59 22.30 -43.04
N ARG A 42 -45.09 21.73 -44.13
CA ARG A 42 -43.95 20.79 -44.11
C ARG A 42 -42.67 21.43 -43.57
N HIS A 43 -42.40 22.69 -43.91
CA HIS A 43 -41.22 23.39 -43.43
C HIS A 43 -41.31 23.68 -41.92
N ILE A 44 -42.49 24.05 -41.42
CA ILE A 44 -42.73 24.22 -39.98
C ILE A 44 -42.48 22.90 -39.24
N GLU A 45 -43.00 21.79 -39.74
CA GLU A 45 -42.78 20.47 -39.12
C GLU A 45 -41.32 20.03 -39.20
N THR A 46 -40.65 20.25 -40.33
CA THR A 46 -39.22 19.94 -40.49
C THR A 46 -38.37 20.75 -39.51
N LYS A 47 -38.64 22.06 -39.38
CA LYS A 47 -37.94 22.92 -38.42
C LYS A 47 -38.14 22.45 -36.99
N LYS A 48 -39.35 22.01 -36.64
CA LYS A 48 -39.67 21.46 -35.32
C LYS A 48 -38.90 20.16 -35.05
N ILE A 49 -38.91 19.22 -36.00
CA ILE A 49 -38.18 17.94 -35.90
C ILE A 49 -36.67 18.20 -35.75
N VAL A 50 -36.09 19.02 -36.62
CA VAL A 50 -34.66 19.34 -36.59
C VAL A 50 -34.26 19.99 -35.25
N THR A 51 -35.09 20.90 -34.72
CA THR A 51 -34.83 21.53 -33.42
C THR A 51 -34.89 20.53 -32.27
N GLN A 52 -35.81 19.57 -32.31
CA GLN A 52 -35.90 18.51 -31.30
C GLN A 52 -34.69 17.58 -31.35
N ILE A 53 -34.25 17.18 -32.55
CA ILE A 53 -33.05 16.36 -32.74
C ILE A 53 -31.81 17.07 -32.21
N LEU A 54 -31.58 18.33 -32.61
CA LEU A 54 -30.45 19.14 -32.14
C LEU A 54 -30.43 19.33 -30.62
N LYS A 55 -31.60 19.49 -29.99
CA LYS A 55 -31.69 19.57 -28.53
C LYS A 55 -31.35 18.25 -27.85
N GLY A 56 -31.86 17.14 -28.38
CA GLY A 56 -31.55 15.79 -27.88
C GLY A 56 -30.06 15.47 -27.97
N THR A 57 -29.47 15.63 -29.16
CA THR A 57 -28.04 15.33 -29.38
C THR A 57 -27.11 16.21 -28.56
N PHE A 58 -27.46 17.49 -28.37
CA PHE A 58 -26.69 18.39 -27.52
C PHE A 58 -26.74 17.95 -26.04
N LEU A 59 -27.93 17.63 -25.52
CA LEU A 59 -28.09 17.19 -24.14
C LEU A 59 -27.38 15.86 -23.87
N ASP A 60 -27.46 14.92 -24.81
CA ASP A 60 -26.76 13.63 -24.76
C ASP A 60 -25.24 13.82 -24.76
N SER A 61 -24.72 14.77 -25.55
CA SER A 61 -23.28 15.06 -25.54
C SER A 61 -22.80 15.65 -24.22
N VAL A 62 -23.55 16.60 -23.64
CA VAL A 62 -23.21 17.27 -22.38
C VAL A 62 -23.28 16.30 -21.21
N THR A 63 -24.34 15.48 -21.15
CA THR A 63 -24.48 14.45 -20.12
C THR A 63 -23.36 13.42 -20.22
N SER A 64 -23.04 12.95 -21.43
CA SER A 64 -21.93 12.02 -21.67
C SER A 64 -20.57 12.59 -21.25
N ILE A 65 -20.27 13.85 -21.59
CA ILE A 65 -19.06 14.54 -21.12
C ILE A 65 -19.03 14.63 -19.58
N SER A 66 -20.15 14.98 -18.95
CA SER A 66 -20.22 15.08 -17.48
C SER A 66 -20.00 13.73 -16.78
N LEU A 67 -20.52 12.63 -17.36
CA LEU A 67 -20.33 11.28 -16.84
C LEU A 67 -18.87 10.84 -16.96
N VAL A 68 -18.24 11.09 -18.11
CA VAL A 68 -16.82 10.80 -18.32
C VAL A 68 -15.94 11.60 -17.35
N GLN A 69 -16.23 12.89 -17.17
CA GLN A 69 -15.52 13.75 -16.22
C GLN A 69 -15.62 13.20 -14.79
N TYR A 70 -16.83 12.81 -14.36
CA TYR A 70 -17.07 12.22 -13.05
C TYR A 70 -16.29 10.92 -12.86
N MET A 71 -16.31 10.02 -13.86
CA MET A 71 -15.55 8.77 -13.81
C MET A 71 -14.03 9.00 -13.72
N ILE A 72 -13.49 9.97 -14.47
CA ILE A 72 -12.06 10.33 -14.39
C ILE A 72 -11.70 10.81 -12.99
N ILE A 73 -12.50 11.71 -12.40
CA ILE A 73 -12.26 12.22 -11.04
C ILE A 73 -12.29 11.08 -10.03
N GLN A 74 -13.30 10.20 -10.11
CA GLN A 74 -13.42 9.02 -9.25
C GLN A 74 -12.19 8.10 -9.39
N PHE A 75 -11.77 7.83 -10.62
CA PHE A 75 -10.62 6.98 -10.91
C PHE A 75 -9.32 7.56 -10.34
N VAL A 76 -9.08 8.86 -10.52
CA VAL A 76 -7.90 9.55 -9.97
C VAL A 76 -7.90 9.49 -8.44
N TYR A 77 -9.05 9.76 -7.80
CA TYR A 77 -9.17 9.71 -6.35
C TYR A 77 -8.88 8.30 -5.79
N VAL A 78 -9.50 7.27 -6.38
CA VAL A 78 -9.29 5.87 -5.97
C VAL A 78 -7.84 5.44 -6.21
N SER A 79 -7.25 5.81 -7.34
CA SER A 79 -5.86 5.49 -7.67
C SER A 79 -4.87 6.12 -6.69
N PHE A 80 -5.07 7.39 -6.35
CA PHE A 80 -4.26 8.11 -5.38
C PHE A 80 -4.37 7.49 -3.98
N PHE A 81 -5.60 7.21 -3.53
CA PHE A 81 -5.86 6.60 -2.24
C PHE A 81 -5.26 5.20 -2.12
N THR A 82 -5.43 4.37 -3.16
CA THR A 82 -4.84 3.03 -3.24
C THR A 82 -3.32 3.09 -3.17
N ARG A 83 -2.68 4.00 -3.92
CA ARG A 83 -1.22 4.17 -3.90
C ARG A 83 -0.70 4.55 -2.51
N ARG A 84 -1.41 5.44 -1.81
CA ARG A 84 -1.06 5.86 -0.45
C ARG A 84 -1.17 4.71 0.56
N ILE A 85 -2.25 3.91 0.46
CA ILE A 85 -2.43 2.73 1.32
C ILE A 85 -1.36 1.69 1.02
N CYS A 86 -1.10 1.38 -0.25
CA CYS A 86 -0.07 0.40 -0.64
C CYS A 86 1.32 0.78 -0.14
N TYR A 87 1.68 2.07 -0.18
CA TYR A 87 2.95 2.54 0.38
C TYR A 87 3.02 2.34 1.89
N SER A 88 1.97 2.78 2.60
CA SER A 88 1.89 2.67 4.07
C SER A 88 1.93 1.21 4.51
N PHE A 89 1.20 0.33 3.83
CA PHE A 89 1.19 -1.11 4.10
C PHE A 89 2.57 -1.74 3.89
N ARG A 90 3.24 -1.45 2.78
CA ARG A 90 4.60 -1.95 2.51
C ARG A 90 5.61 -1.46 3.55
N PHE A 91 5.50 -0.20 3.96
CA PHE A 91 6.33 0.37 5.01
C PHE A 91 6.12 -0.37 6.34
N LEU A 92 4.87 -0.51 6.79
CA LEU A 92 4.53 -1.24 8.01
C LEU A 92 4.99 -2.71 7.96
N GLN A 93 4.86 -3.36 6.80
CA GLN A 93 5.32 -4.74 6.64
C GLN A 93 6.85 -4.85 6.78
N GLY A 94 7.59 -3.87 6.27
CA GLY A 94 9.05 -3.79 6.47
C GLY A 94 9.43 -3.54 7.92
N GLU A 95 8.73 -2.64 8.62
CA GLU A 95 8.97 -2.41 10.05
C GLU A 95 8.66 -3.64 10.90
N LEU A 96 7.58 -4.36 10.60
CA LEU A 96 7.21 -5.59 11.31
C LEU A 96 8.26 -6.69 11.12
N GLU A 97 8.80 -6.83 9.90
CA GLU A 97 9.89 -7.77 9.62
C GLU A 97 11.18 -7.38 10.36
N ASN A 98 11.52 -6.09 10.38
CA ASN A 98 12.68 -5.62 11.13
C ASN A 98 12.52 -5.87 12.63
N LEU A 99 11.33 -5.62 13.19
CA LEU A 99 11.03 -5.91 14.60
C LEU A 99 11.15 -7.40 14.90
N ARG A 100 10.62 -8.26 14.03
CA ARG A 100 10.74 -9.72 14.18
C ARG A 100 12.19 -10.18 14.18
N ASN A 101 13.03 -9.60 13.32
CA ASN A 101 14.45 -9.93 13.27
C ASN A 101 15.17 -9.47 14.54
N ALA A 102 14.88 -8.26 15.02
CA ALA A 102 15.43 -7.76 16.28
C ALA A 102 14.96 -8.59 17.49
N GLU A 103 13.69 -9.03 17.51
CA GLU A 103 13.17 -9.94 18.54
C GLU A 103 13.93 -11.26 18.56
N HIS A 104 14.16 -11.87 17.39
CA HIS A 104 14.93 -13.11 17.28
C HIS A 104 16.39 -12.94 17.73
N GLU A 105 17.03 -11.81 17.39
CA GLU A 105 18.38 -11.47 17.84
C GLU A 105 18.44 -11.36 19.38
N ILE A 106 17.48 -10.64 19.98
CA ILE A 106 17.38 -10.51 21.44
C ILE A 106 17.16 -11.88 22.10
N GLN A 107 16.27 -12.72 21.56
CA GLN A 107 16.03 -14.06 22.09
C GLN A 107 17.29 -14.93 22.06
N THR A 108 18.08 -14.82 20.98
CA THR A 108 19.35 -15.55 20.84
C THR A 108 20.34 -15.09 21.90
N LEU A 109 20.55 -13.77 22.03
CA LEU A 109 21.43 -13.20 23.05
C LEU A 109 20.98 -13.56 24.47
N GLN A 110 19.68 -13.61 24.71
CA GLN A 110 19.14 -13.99 26.01
C GLN A 110 19.43 -15.46 26.33
N SER A 111 19.32 -16.35 25.35
CA SER A 111 19.69 -17.76 25.53
C SER A 111 21.18 -17.97 25.81
N GLU A 112 22.06 -17.20 25.17
CA GLU A 112 23.51 -17.24 25.40
C GLU A 112 23.85 -16.76 26.82
N VAL A 113 23.25 -15.65 27.25
CA VAL A 113 23.44 -15.13 28.62
C VAL A 113 22.92 -16.11 29.66
N ASP A 114 21.78 -16.75 29.41
CA ASP A 114 21.21 -17.75 30.32
C ASP A 114 22.12 -18.98 30.41
N GLU A 115 22.67 -19.50 29.31
CA GLU A 115 23.64 -20.61 29.32
C GLU A 115 24.89 -20.25 30.16
N ASP A 116 25.50 -19.09 29.88
CA ASP A 116 26.70 -18.66 30.60
C ASP A 116 26.43 -18.38 32.08
N THR A 117 25.32 -17.72 32.40
CA THR A 117 25.05 -17.21 33.75
C THR A 117 24.37 -18.23 34.65
N THR A 118 23.52 -19.10 34.10
CA THR A 118 22.72 -20.05 34.88
C THR A 118 23.29 -21.46 34.89
N GLU A 119 24.11 -21.84 33.91
CA GLU A 119 24.75 -23.16 33.88
C GLU A 119 26.25 -23.07 34.18
N VAL A 120 26.99 -22.23 33.45
CA VAL A 120 28.46 -22.21 33.54
C VAL A 120 28.97 -21.55 34.82
N ILE A 121 28.50 -20.35 35.17
CA ILE A 121 28.97 -19.63 36.36
C ILE A 121 28.70 -20.41 37.67
N PRO A 122 27.48 -20.92 37.93
CA PRO A 122 27.22 -21.69 39.15
C PRO A 122 28.02 -22.99 39.20
N SER A 123 28.21 -23.65 38.06
CA SER A 123 29.05 -24.86 37.95
C SER A 123 30.52 -24.56 38.27
N ALA A 124 31.10 -23.51 37.67
CA ALA A 124 32.49 -23.13 37.92
C ALA A 124 32.71 -22.69 39.38
N VAL A 125 31.77 -21.95 39.96
CA VAL A 125 31.79 -21.58 41.38
C VAL A 125 31.71 -22.82 42.26
N TYR A 126 30.82 -23.77 41.96
CA TYR A 126 30.71 -25.03 42.70
C TYR A 126 32.00 -25.84 42.61
N VAL A 127 32.60 -25.99 41.42
CA VAL A 127 33.86 -26.72 41.23
C VAL A 127 35.01 -26.06 42.01
N ALA A 128 35.15 -24.74 41.92
CA ALA A 128 36.16 -24.00 42.67
C ALA A 128 35.96 -24.14 44.19
N GLN A 129 34.71 -24.07 44.66
CA GLN A 129 34.36 -24.30 46.06
C GLN A 129 34.65 -25.74 46.48
N LEU A 130 34.36 -26.74 45.65
CA LEU A 130 34.61 -28.14 45.92
C LEU A 130 36.10 -28.42 46.05
N PHE A 131 36.92 -27.90 45.13
CA PHE A 131 38.37 -28.00 45.24
C PHE A 131 38.88 -27.37 46.54
N TYR A 132 38.39 -26.18 46.91
CA TYR A 132 38.74 -25.57 48.18
C TYR A 132 38.25 -26.38 49.39
N LEU A 133 37.06 -26.99 49.33
CA LEU A 133 36.53 -27.79 50.44
C LEU A 133 37.37 -29.05 50.69
N ILE A 134 37.86 -29.67 49.62
CA ILE A 134 38.69 -30.87 49.65
C ILE A 134 40.12 -30.52 50.07
N THR A 135 40.74 -29.56 49.39
CA THR A 135 42.18 -29.28 49.58
C THR A 135 42.44 -28.32 50.72
N LYS A 136 41.48 -27.45 51.06
CA LYS A 136 41.65 -26.29 51.97
C LYS A 136 42.78 -25.35 51.55
N ILE A 137 43.20 -25.38 50.29
CA ILE A 137 44.26 -24.51 49.76
C ILE A 137 43.64 -23.27 49.13
N LYS A 138 44.14 -22.10 49.53
CA LYS A 138 43.84 -20.82 48.86
C LYS A 138 45.07 -20.35 48.09
N TRP A 139 44.93 -20.23 46.77
CA TRP A 139 46.00 -19.77 45.88
C TRP A 139 46.11 -18.24 45.86
N GLU A 140 47.34 -17.76 45.70
CA GLU A 140 47.69 -16.37 45.43
C GLU A 140 47.90 -16.23 43.92
N TYR A 141 47.09 -15.39 43.28
CA TYR A 141 47.09 -15.25 41.81
C TYR A 141 47.99 -14.13 41.31
N ASP A 142 48.50 -13.27 42.20
CA ASP A 142 49.38 -12.14 41.88
C ASP A 142 50.86 -12.56 41.96
N THR A 143 51.22 -13.62 41.24
CA THR A 143 52.57 -14.21 41.22
C THR A 143 53.03 -14.55 39.80
N GLN A 144 54.30 -14.95 39.65
CA GLN A 144 54.83 -15.39 38.36
C GLN A 144 54.14 -16.70 37.91
N PRO A 145 53.89 -16.91 36.60
CA PRO A 145 53.15 -18.08 36.10
C PRO A 145 53.76 -19.43 36.46
N ASN A 146 55.08 -19.47 36.69
CA ASN A 146 55.83 -20.66 37.08
C ASN A 146 55.93 -20.86 38.60
N ILE A 147 55.29 -20.01 39.41
CA ILE A 147 55.33 -20.10 40.87
C ILE A 147 53.93 -20.34 41.40
N LEU A 148 53.70 -21.55 41.89
CA LEU A 148 52.51 -21.94 42.62
C LEU A 148 52.64 -21.50 44.08
N LYS A 149 51.97 -20.40 44.42
CA LYS A 149 51.99 -19.81 45.76
C LYS A 149 50.61 -19.81 46.38
N GLY A 150 50.51 -20.24 47.63
CA GLY A 150 49.23 -20.32 48.31
C GLY A 150 49.37 -20.56 49.80
N VAL A 151 48.24 -20.79 50.47
CA VAL A 151 48.19 -21.14 51.89
C VAL A 151 47.20 -22.29 52.09
N HIS A 152 47.64 -23.35 52.76
CA HIS A 152 46.81 -24.47 53.18
C HIS A 152 46.22 -24.21 54.57
N TYR A 153 44.89 -24.35 54.70
CA TYR A 153 44.12 -24.15 55.93
C TYR A 153 43.55 -25.49 56.45
N GLY A 154 44.43 -26.36 56.92
CA GLY A 154 44.05 -27.62 57.57
C GLY A 154 43.49 -27.43 58.99
N GLU A 155 43.36 -28.54 59.74
CA GLU A 155 42.97 -28.50 61.17
C GLU A 155 44.05 -27.86 62.08
N ASP A 156 45.30 -27.86 61.60
CA ASP A 156 46.47 -27.30 62.27
C ASP A 156 46.72 -25.83 61.88
N LEU A 157 47.93 -25.32 62.16
CA LEU A 157 48.35 -23.97 61.75
C LEU A 157 48.37 -23.85 60.22
N ALA A 158 47.97 -22.69 59.70
CA ALA A 158 48.01 -22.42 58.27
C ALA A 158 49.44 -22.53 57.70
N THR A 159 49.62 -23.37 56.68
CA THR A 159 50.93 -23.67 56.09
C THR A 159 51.09 -22.96 54.75
N PRO A 160 52.13 -22.12 54.56
CA PRO A 160 52.38 -21.47 53.28
C PRO A 160 52.90 -22.49 52.26
N ILE A 161 52.43 -22.38 51.01
CA ILE A 161 52.85 -23.14 49.85
C ILE A 161 53.59 -22.20 48.90
N ASN A 162 54.77 -22.61 48.43
CA ASN A 162 55.55 -21.88 47.43
C ASN A 162 56.40 -22.87 46.63
N ILE A 163 55.90 -23.29 45.48
CA ILE A 163 56.51 -24.29 44.61
C ILE A 163 56.84 -23.63 43.27
N ASP A 164 58.08 -23.80 42.79
CA ASP A 164 58.47 -23.38 41.44
C ASP A 164 58.24 -24.54 40.46
N SER A 165 57.24 -24.41 39.61
CA SER A 165 56.83 -25.43 38.65
C SER A 165 57.85 -25.63 37.52
N SER A 166 58.89 -24.80 37.43
CA SER A 166 59.98 -25.01 36.46
C SER A 166 61.06 -25.99 36.94
N LEU A 167 61.06 -26.32 38.24
CA LEU A 167 62.10 -27.13 38.87
C LEU A 167 61.70 -28.59 39.11
N GLN A 168 60.41 -28.92 38.97
CA GLN A 168 59.84 -30.24 39.27
C GLN A 168 58.85 -30.67 38.18
N ASP A 169 58.63 -31.98 38.04
CA ASP A 169 57.62 -32.52 37.13
C ASP A 169 56.20 -32.39 37.73
N GLU A 170 55.19 -32.29 36.85
CA GLU A 170 53.78 -32.08 37.26
C GLU A 170 53.25 -33.15 38.24
N SER A 171 53.75 -34.39 38.13
CA SER A 171 53.37 -35.48 39.05
C SER A 171 53.94 -35.28 40.46
N GLU A 172 55.20 -34.83 40.57
CA GLU A 172 55.83 -34.60 41.88
C GLU A 172 55.14 -33.43 42.60
N ILE A 173 54.80 -32.38 41.86
CA ILE A 173 54.03 -31.24 42.38
C ILE A 173 52.65 -31.70 42.86
N SER A 174 51.97 -32.55 42.09
CA SER A 174 50.67 -33.09 42.48
C SER A 174 50.77 -33.92 43.76
N ASP A 175 51.74 -34.82 43.85
CA ASP A 175 51.97 -35.66 45.04
C ASP A 175 52.25 -34.81 46.28
N GLU A 176 53.11 -33.79 46.17
CA GLU A 176 53.38 -32.84 47.26
C GLU A 176 52.11 -32.10 47.71
N LEU A 177 51.24 -31.71 46.78
CA LEU A 177 49.98 -31.03 47.10
C LEU A 177 48.97 -31.94 47.79
N TRP A 178 48.91 -33.22 47.41
CA TRP A 178 48.02 -34.20 48.06
C TRP A 178 48.50 -34.60 49.46
N ASP A 179 49.80 -34.55 49.73
CA ASP A 179 50.35 -34.83 51.07
C ASP A 179 49.88 -33.84 52.15
N PHE A 180 49.46 -32.62 51.77
CA PHE A 180 48.87 -31.66 52.72
C PHE A 180 47.48 -32.08 53.20
N ILE A 181 46.79 -32.96 52.47
CA ILE A 181 45.39 -33.29 52.71
C ILE A 181 45.32 -34.49 53.66
N SER A 182 44.65 -34.28 54.80
CA SER A 182 44.47 -35.36 55.79
C SER A 182 43.65 -36.50 55.20
N THR A 183 44.18 -37.72 55.29
CA THR A 183 43.50 -38.96 54.90
C THR A 183 42.78 -39.65 56.06
N LYS A 184 42.68 -38.99 57.22
CA LYS A 184 41.97 -39.48 58.40
C LYS A 184 40.46 -39.21 58.25
N TRP A 185 39.64 -40.22 58.51
CA TRP A 185 38.17 -40.20 58.40
C TRP A 185 37.50 -40.29 59.76
#